data_AF-D4E6C5-F1
#
_entry.id   AF-D4E6C5-F1
#
_cell.length_a   1.000
_cell.length_b   1.000
_cell.length_c   1.000
_cell.angle_alpha   90.00
_cell.angle_beta   90.00
_cell.angle_gamma   90.00
#
_symmetry.space_group_name_H-M   'P 1'
#
loop_
_entity.id
_entity.type
_entity.pdbx_description
1 polymer ?
#
loop_
_entity_poly.entity_id
_entity_poly.type
_entity_poly.pdbx_seq_one_letter_code
_entity_poly.pdbx_strand_id
1 'polypeptide(L)'
;MSETHAHTGIKRKLCCYLLGIILAVTGLFFTIAGGKLAALGGSWYFIIAGVVTLLAAIQFFRGKSSAVVLFLLVFVGTLIWSLFDAGLDFWPLVSRLMVPTGLTLLALLSWPSLRKAEGKTPLAKASYLLSAVLAVGMVGTFIQMFQPHPTVPFSGAQLPLIPVDKAKQQKDWDNYGNTPGGSRFVALDQITRDNVKELKVAWTFHTG
;
A
#
# COMPACT_ATOMS: atom_id res chain seq x y z
N MET A 1 -22.94 -5.21 38.58
CA MET A 1 -21.65 -5.74 38.07
C MET A 1 -21.79 -6.84 37.00
N SER A 2 -22.96 -7.47 36.80
CA SER A 2 -23.15 -8.51 35.76
C SER A 2 -23.24 -7.96 34.32
N GLU A 3 -23.93 -6.84 34.10
CA GLU A 3 -24.17 -6.31 32.75
C GLU A 3 -22.92 -5.74 32.04
N THR A 4 -21.98 -5.17 32.79
CA THR A 4 -20.76 -4.56 32.24
C THR A 4 -19.85 -5.58 31.57
N HIS A 5 -19.82 -6.82 32.08
CA HIS A 5 -19.05 -7.91 31.48
C HIS A 5 -19.70 -8.47 30.20
N ALA A 6 -21.03 -8.50 30.13
CA ALA A 6 -21.77 -8.97 28.97
C ALA A 6 -21.56 -8.07 27.73
N HIS A 7 -21.66 -6.74 27.90
CA HIS A 7 -21.45 -5.78 26.80
C HIS A 7 -20.02 -5.79 26.25
N THR A 8 -19.03 -5.98 27.11
CA THR A 8 -17.61 -6.03 26.72
C THR A 8 -17.31 -7.26 25.86
N GLY A 9 -17.97 -8.39 26.14
CA GLY A 9 -17.82 -9.62 25.35
C GLY A 9 -18.41 -9.52 23.94
N ILE A 10 -19.56 -8.86 23.79
CA ILE A 10 -20.24 -8.68 22.50
C ILE A 10 -19.45 -7.75 21.58
N LYS A 11 -19.01 -6.59 22.08
CA LYS A 11 -18.20 -5.63 21.30
C LYS A 11 -16.91 -6.27 20.78
N ARG A 12 -16.21 -7.03 21.63
CA ARG A 12 -14.99 -7.76 21.22
C ARG A 12 -15.28 -8.75 20.09
N LYS A 13 -16.34 -9.57 20.23
CA LYS A 13 -16.72 -10.55 19.21
C LYS A 13 -17.04 -9.87 17.88
N LEU A 14 -17.78 -8.76 17.90
CA LEU A 14 -18.09 -7.98 16.71
C LEU A 14 -16.82 -7.43 16.04
N CYS A 15 -15.91 -6.81 16.80
CA CYS A 15 -14.65 -6.31 16.24
C CYS A 15 -13.79 -7.43 15.63
N CYS A 16 -13.69 -8.59 16.29
CA CYS A 16 -12.95 -9.73 15.76
C CYS A 16 -13.59 -10.28 14.47
N TYR A 17 -14.92 -10.28 14.40
CA TYR A 17 -15.65 -10.75 13.23
C TYR A 17 -15.48 -9.80 12.04
N LEU A 18 -15.60 -8.48 12.28
CA LEU A 18 -15.35 -7.47 11.25
C LEU A 18 -13.92 -7.53 10.72
N LEU A 19 -12.92 -7.59 11.61
CA LEU A 19 -11.52 -7.73 11.20
C LEU A 19 -11.29 -9.05 10.45
N GLY A 20 -11.90 -10.14 10.92
CA GLY A 20 -11.88 -11.43 10.22
C GLY A 20 -12.45 -11.36 8.80
N ILE A 21 -13.58 -10.67 8.58
CA ILE A 21 -14.16 -10.47 7.25
C ILE A 21 -13.21 -9.70 6.34
N ILE A 22 -12.67 -8.57 6.83
CA ILE A 22 -11.74 -7.75 6.05
C ILE A 22 -10.54 -8.59 5.64
N LEU A 23 -9.92 -9.30 6.59
CA LEU A 23 -8.78 -10.17 6.31
C LEU A 23 -9.16 -11.33 5.37
N ALA A 24 -10.35 -11.90 5.48
CA ALA A 24 -10.79 -12.98 4.60
C ALA A 24 -10.93 -12.49 3.15
N VAL A 25 -11.56 -11.34 2.94
CA VAL A 25 -11.71 -10.73 1.61
C VAL A 25 -10.35 -10.35 1.03
N THR A 26 -9.49 -9.70 1.81
CA THR A 26 -8.13 -9.34 1.38
C THR A 26 -7.29 -10.57 1.06
N GLY A 27 -7.30 -11.59 1.92
CA GLY A 27 -6.55 -12.82 1.73
C GLY A 27 -7.01 -13.58 0.49
N LEU A 28 -8.33 -13.70 0.27
CA LEU A 28 -8.88 -14.36 -0.90
C LEU A 28 -8.49 -13.62 -2.19
N PHE A 29 -8.59 -12.29 -2.20
CA PHE A 29 -8.16 -11.48 -3.31
C PHE A 29 -6.66 -11.69 -3.61
N PHE A 30 -5.80 -11.67 -2.59
CA PHE A 30 -4.35 -11.86 -2.74
C PHE A 30 -3.99 -13.25 -3.25
N THR A 31 -4.67 -14.29 -2.78
CA THR A 31 -4.42 -15.65 -3.26
C THR A 31 -4.87 -15.83 -4.73
N ILE A 32 -6.05 -15.33 -5.11
CA ILE A 32 -6.58 -15.49 -6.48
C ILE A 32 -5.82 -14.59 -7.46
N ALA A 33 -5.74 -13.29 -7.18
CA ALA A 33 -5.07 -12.34 -8.06
C ALA A 33 -3.54 -12.58 -8.07
N GLY A 34 -2.97 -12.97 -6.94
CA GLY A 34 -1.56 -13.38 -6.85
C GLY A 34 -1.26 -14.64 -7.65
N GLY A 35 -2.19 -15.60 -7.70
CA GLY A 35 -2.09 -16.78 -8.57
C GLY A 35 -1.99 -16.40 -10.05
N LYS A 36 -2.87 -15.50 -10.50
CA LYS A 36 -2.80 -14.95 -11.87
C LYS A 36 -1.49 -14.19 -12.10
N LEU A 37 -1.06 -13.38 -11.14
CA LEU A 37 0.17 -12.60 -11.24
C LEU A 37 1.41 -13.50 -11.34
N ALA A 38 1.50 -14.56 -10.53
CA ALA A 38 2.59 -15.52 -10.58
C ALA A 38 2.63 -16.27 -11.94
N ALA A 39 1.47 -16.61 -12.51
CA ALA A 39 1.38 -17.22 -13.83
C ALA A 39 1.89 -16.30 -14.96
N LEU A 40 1.86 -14.98 -14.75
CA LEU A 40 2.41 -13.98 -15.66
C LEU A 40 3.88 -13.64 -15.39
N GLY A 41 4.56 -14.40 -14.52
CA GLY A 41 5.97 -14.17 -14.14
C GLY A 41 6.16 -13.11 -13.05
N GLY A 42 5.09 -12.69 -12.38
CA GLY A 42 5.16 -11.74 -11.26
C GLY A 42 5.54 -12.38 -9.92
N SER A 43 5.41 -11.60 -8.84
CA SER A 43 5.85 -12.03 -7.52
C SER A 43 4.92 -13.08 -6.89
N TRP A 44 5.51 -14.19 -6.44
CA TRP A 44 4.83 -15.25 -5.69
C TRP A 44 4.46 -14.83 -4.26
N TYR A 45 5.00 -13.70 -3.78
CA TYR A 45 4.78 -13.20 -2.43
C TYR A 45 3.29 -13.00 -2.11
N PHE A 46 2.50 -12.52 -3.07
CA PHE A 46 1.07 -12.28 -2.87
C PHE A 46 0.27 -13.55 -2.55
N ILE A 47 0.67 -14.70 -3.11
CA ILE A 47 0.02 -15.98 -2.80
C ILE A 47 0.32 -16.36 -1.34
N ILE A 48 1.59 -16.27 -0.94
CA ILE A 48 2.04 -16.61 0.42
C ILE A 48 1.35 -15.70 1.44
N ALA A 49 1.40 -14.38 1.21
CA ALA A 49 0.74 -13.40 2.06
C ALA A 49 -0.77 -13.67 2.14
N GLY A 50 -1.44 -13.89 1.01
CA GLY A 50 -2.87 -14.18 0.94
C GLY A 50 -3.27 -15.41 1.75
N VAL A 51 -2.54 -16.53 1.61
CA VAL A 51 -2.81 -17.76 2.36
C VAL A 51 -2.65 -17.55 3.86
N VAL A 52 -1.55 -16.92 4.30
CA VAL A 52 -1.33 -16.67 5.74
C VAL A 52 -2.36 -15.67 6.30
N THR A 53 -2.78 -14.68 5.51
CA THR A 53 -3.88 -13.77 5.87
C THR A 53 -5.21 -14.50 6.02
N LEU A 54 -5.53 -15.46 5.14
CA LEU A 54 -6.72 -16.32 5.28
C LEU A 54 -6.66 -17.15 6.57
N LEU A 55 -5.51 -17.72 6.91
CA LEU A 55 -5.32 -18.43 8.18
C LEU A 55 -5.52 -17.49 9.38
N ALA A 56 -5.02 -16.25 9.31
CA ALA A 56 -5.24 -15.25 10.34
C ALA A 56 -6.74 -14.90 10.48
N ALA A 57 -7.46 -14.74 9.36
CA ALA A 57 -8.90 -14.48 9.35
C ALA A 57 -9.70 -15.60 10.03
N ILE A 58 -9.40 -16.86 9.70
CA ILE A 58 -10.01 -18.04 10.34
C ILE A 58 -9.77 -18.01 11.86
N GLN A 59 -8.56 -17.67 12.30
CA GLN A 59 -8.25 -17.59 13.73
C GLN A 59 -8.98 -16.43 14.42
N PHE A 60 -9.24 -15.31 13.73
CA PHE A 60 -10.06 -14.22 14.25
C PHE A 60 -11.53 -14.63 14.43
N PHE A 61 -12.10 -15.36 13.46
CA PHE A 61 -13.45 -15.93 13.61
C PHE A 61 -13.55 -16.93 14.77
N ARG A 62 -12.47 -17.68 15.03
CA ARG A 62 -12.36 -18.59 16.18
C ARG A 62 -12.04 -17.88 17.50
N GLY A 63 -11.84 -16.56 17.48
CA GLY A 63 -11.48 -15.76 18.66
C GLY A 63 -10.15 -16.16 19.29
N LYS A 64 -9.19 -16.66 18.49
CA LYS A 64 -7.90 -17.16 18.96
C LYS A 64 -6.81 -16.09 18.91
N SER A 65 -5.94 -16.03 19.91
CA SER A 65 -4.87 -15.03 19.96
C SER A 65 -3.79 -15.25 18.90
N SER A 66 -3.70 -16.45 18.33
CA SER A 66 -2.74 -16.77 17.27
C SER A 66 -3.05 -16.03 15.96
N ALA A 67 -4.27 -15.52 15.78
CA ALA A 67 -4.64 -14.70 14.63
C ALA A 67 -3.72 -13.49 14.47
N VAL A 68 -3.38 -12.85 15.60
CA VAL A 68 -2.52 -11.68 15.61
C VAL A 68 -1.07 -12.03 15.28
N VAL A 69 -0.57 -13.18 15.75
CA VAL A 69 0.77 -13.67 15.40
C VAL A 69 0.86 -13.92 13.89
N LEU A 70 -0.13 -14.60 13.31
CA LEU A 70 -0.16 -14.90 11.87
C LEU A 70 -0.16 -13.62 11.04
N PHE A 71 -0.99 -12.65 11.42
CA PHE A 71 -1.03 -11.39 10.69
C PHE A 71 0.24 -10.54 10.89
N LEU A 72 0.86 -10.59 12.07
CA LEU A 72 2.16 -9.97 12.31
C LEU A 72 3.26 -10.58 11.44
N LEU A 73 3.24 -11.90 11.19
CA LEU A 73 4.15 -12.55 10.25
C LEU A 73 3.94 -12.05 8.82
N VAL A 74 2.69 -11.87 8.39
CA VAL A 74 2.37 -11.27 7.09
C VAL A 74 2.95 -9.87 7.00
N PHE A 75 2.74 -9.03 8.02
CA PHE A 75 3.24 -7.67 8.06
C PHE A 75 4.76 -7.59 7.98
N VAL A 76 5.48 -8.36 8.80
CA VAL A 76 6.95 -8.42 8.76
C VAL A 76 7.44 -8.95 7.42
N GLY A 77 6.79 -9.99 6.89
CA GLY A 77 7.08 -10.48 5.54
C GLY A 77 6.85 -9.42 4.47
N THR A 78 5.80 -8.58 4.61
CA THR A 78 5.47 -7.53 3.64
C THR A 78 6.49 -6.43 3.71
N LEU A 79 6.93 -6.06 4.92
CA LEU A 79 8.00 -5.10 5.15
C LEU A 79 9.28 -5.55 4.45
N ILE A 80 9.75 -6.76 4.73
CA ILE A 80 10.96 -7.31 4.12
C ILE A 80 10.83 -7.37 2.60
N TRP A 81 9.73 -7.94 2.09
CA TRP A 81 9.49 -8.05 0.65
C TRP A 81 9.44 -6.68 -0.03
N SER A 82 8.77 -5.70 0.57
CA SER A 82 8.64 -4.36 -0.01
C SER A 82 9.99 -3.64 -0.14
N LEU A 83 10.91 -3.86 0.79
CA LEU A 83 12.27 -3.30 0.73
C LEU A 83 13.09 -3.95 -0.38
N PHE A 84 12.91 -5.25 -0.65
CA PHE A 84 13.57 -5.92 -1.76
C PHE A 84 12.98 -5.53 -3.12
N ASP A 85 11.66 -5.35 -3.20
CA ASP A 85 10.94 -5.06 -4.44
C ASP A 85 11.10 -3.59 -4.87
N ALA A 86 11.04 -2.66 -3.92
CA ALA A 86 10.97 -1.23 -4.22
C ALA A 86 12.03 -0.38 -3.52
N GLY A 87 12.95 -0.98 -2.76
CA GLY A 87 13.99 -0.24 -2.05
C GLY A 87 13.42 0.70 -0.98
N LEU A 88 14.01 1.89 -0.87
CA LEU A 88 13.60 2.94 0.08
C LEU A 88 12.77 4.05 -0.57
N ASP A 89 12.17 3.77 -1.73
CA ASP A 89 11.32 4.73 -2.41
C ASP A 89 10.00 4.93 -1.66
N PHE A 90 9.71 6.17 -1.32
CA PHE A 90 8.59 6.53 -0.45
C PHE A 90 7.24 6.03 -0.99
N TRP A 91 6.85 6.41 -2.21
CA TRP A 91 5.54 6.07 -2.76
C TRP A 91 5.31 4.56 -2.92
N PRO A 92 6.25 3.79 -3.47
CA PRO A 92 6.16 2.34 -3.47
C PRO A 92 5.98 1.73 -2.07
N LEU A 93 6.73 2.18 -1.07
CA LEU A 93 6.61 1.69 0.31
C LEU A 93 5.25 2.04 0.94
N VAL A 94 4.78 3.28 0.76
CA VAL A 94 3.46 3.72 1.26
C VAL A 94 2.35 2.80 0.72
N SER A 95 2.35 2.53 -0.59
CA SER A 95 1.32 1.69 -1.24
C SER A 95 1.32 0.23 -0.74
N ARG A 96 2.48 -0.30 -0.34
CA ARG A 96 2.64 -1.69 0.11
C ARG A 96 2.39 -1.84 1.61
N LEU A 97 2.71 -0.84 2.43
CA LEU A 97 2.77 -0.98 3.88
C LEU A 97 1.66 -0.28 4.66
N MET A 98 1.02 0.79 4.13
CA MET A 98 0.03 1.54 4.91
C MET A 98 -1.15 0.67 5.40
N VAL A 99 -1.78 -0.07 4.49
CA VAL A 99 -2.94 -0.91 4.82
C VAL A 99 -2.53 -2.07 5.75
N PRO A 100 -1.48 -2.86 5.46
CA PRO A 100 -1.01 -3.90 6.39
C PRO A 100 -0.63 -3.36 7.77
N THR A 101 -0.04 -2.16 7.85
CA THR A 101 0.29 -1.51 9.14
C THR A 101 -0.98 -1.21 9.93
N GLY A 102 -1.97 -0.59 9.30
CA GLY A 102 -3.25 -0.27 9.95
C GLY A 102 -3.99 -1.51 10.44
N LEU A 103 -4.04 -2.57 9.62
CA LEU A 103 -4.66 -3.85 10.02
C LEU A 103 -3.87 -4.52 11.16
N THR A 104 -2.53 -4.44 11.15
CA THR A 104 -1.68 -4.98 12.21
C THR A 104 -1.90 -4.23 13.51
N LEU A 105 -2.02 -2.91 13.46
CA LEU A 105 -2.34 -2.08 14.60
C LEU A 105 -3.68 -2.52 15.22
N LEU A 106 -4.74 -2.68 14.42
CA LEU A 106 -6.04 -3.16 14.92
C LEU A 106 -5.94 -4.57 15.53
N ALA A 107 -5.16 -5.46 14.89
CA ALA A 107 -4.91 -6.80 15.38
C ALA A 107 -4.16 -6.79 16.73
N LEU A 108 -3.12 -5.97 16.88
CA LEU A 108 -2.38 -5.76 18.13
C LEU A 108 -3.27 -5.20 19.25
N LEU A 109 -4.16 -4.24 18.95
CA LEU A 109 -5.10 -3.72 19.95
C LEU A 109 -6.06 -4.81 20.47
N SER A 110 -6.42 -5.78 19.62
CA SER A 110 -7.27 -6.92 20.01
C SER A 110 -6.52 -7.98 20.83
N TRP A 111 -5.19 -8.05 20.71
CA TRP A 111 -4.35 -9.13 21.25
C TRP A 111 -4.55 -9.38 22.75
N PRO A 112 -4.52 -8.38 23.65
CA PRO A 112 -4.61 -8.65 25.09
C PRO A 112 -5.96 -9.24 25.49
N SER A 113 -7.02 -8.80 24.82
CA SER A 113 -8.39 -9.29 25.06
C SER A 113 -8.56 -10.75 24.60
N LEU A 114 -7.90 -11.14 23.51
CA LEU A 114 -7.91 -12.51 22.98
C LEU A 114 -7.08 -13.44 23.87
N ARG A 115 -5.88 -13.01 24.31
CA ARG A 115 -5.05 -13.82 25.23
C ARG A 115 -5.73 -14.02 26.58
N LYS A 116 -6.37 -12.99 27.13
CA LYS A 116 -7.14 -13.10 28.38
C LYS A 116 -8.30 -14.10 28.24
N ALA A 117 -8.96 -14.14 27.10
CA ALA A 117 -10.03 -15.10 26.81
C ALA A 117 -9.53 -16.55 26.76
N GLU A 118 -8.28 -16.75 26.37
CA GLU A 118 -7.60 -18.06 26.35
C GLU A 118 -6.93 -18.42 27.69
N GLY A 119 -7.10 -17.62 28.74
CA GLY A 119 -6.43 -17.84 30.03
C GLY A 119 -4.92 -17.56 30.01
N LYS A 120 -4.40 -16.91 28.95
CA LYS A 120 -2.97 -16.58 28.81
C LYS A 120 -2.66 -15.20 29.40
N THR A 121 -1.39 -14.98 29.71
CA THR A 121 -0.87 -13.66 30.08
C THR A 121 -1.25 -12.62 29.00
N PRO A 122 -1.93 -11.50 29.31
CA PRO A 122 -2.47 -10.61 28.28
C PRO A 122 -1.43 -9.89 27.41
N LEU A 123 -0.16 -9.78 27.84
CA LEU A 123 0.90 -9.04 27.12
C LEU A 123 0.51 -7.59 26.73
N ALA A 124 -0.38 -6.96 27.50
CA ALA A 124 -0.96 -5.65 27.17
C ALA A 124 0.09 -4.54 26.92
N LYS A 125 1.11 -4.46 27.77
CA LYS A 125 2.19 -3.47 27.63
C LYS A 125 2.90 -3.58 26.28
N ALA A 126 3.31 -4.79 25.89
CA ALA A 126 3.98 -5.04 24.62
C ALA A 126 3.06 -4.71 23.44
N SER A 127 1.80 -5.13 23.51
CA SER A 127 0.83 -4.90 22.44
C SER A 127 0.55 -3.42 22.20
N TYR A 128 0.34 -2.65 23.27
CA TYR A 128 0.08 -1.22 23.18
C TYR A 128 1.33 -0.44 22.77
N LEU A 129 2.51 -0.84 23.24
CA LEU A 129 3.77 -0.23 22.80
C LEU A 129 3.98 -0.42 21.30
N LEU A 130 3.83 -1.64 20.79
CA LEU A 130 3.94 -1.92 19.35
C LEU A 130 2.88 -1.17 18.55
N SER A 131 1.63 -1.14 19.03
CA SER A 131 0.56 -0.38 18.37
C SER A 131 0.87 1.12 18.31
N ALA A 132 1.44 1.68 19.37
CA ALA A 132 1.84 3.08 19.42
C ALA A 132 2.98 3.38 18.44
N VAL A 133 4.00 2.51 18.35
CA VAL A 133 5.08 2.64 17.37
C VAL A 133 4.54 2.62 15.93
N LEU A 134 3.65 1.68 15.61
CA LEU A 134 3.02 1.62 14.29
C LEU A 134 2.17 2.86 14.01
N ALA A 135 1.41 3.35 15.01
CA ALA A 135 0.59 4.56 14.87
C ALA A 135 1.45 5.79 14.58
N VAL A 136 2.55 5.97 15.32
CA VAL A 136 3.51 7.08 15.10
C VAL A 136 4.13 6.96 13.72
N GLY A 137 4.52 5.75 13.30
CA GLY A 137 5.00 5.49 11.94
C GLY A 137 3.99 5.90 10.87
N MET A 138 2.73 5.50 11.02
CA MET A 138 1.65 5.87 10.09
C MET A 138 1.41 7.38 10.03
N VAL A 139 1.40 8.06 11.18
CA VAL A 139 1.26 9.53 11.24
C VAL A 139 2.44 10.21 10.56
N GLY A 140 3.67 9.75 10.81
CA GLY A 140 4.87 10.26 10.14
C GLY A 140 4.82 10.06 8.62
N THR A 141 4.45 8.87 8.16
CA THR A 141 4.25 8.59 6.73
C THR A 141 3.17 9.49 6.13
N PHE A 142 2.03 9.67 6.82
CA PHE A 142 0.95 10.53 6.35
C PHE A 142 1.38 12.00 6.21
N ILE A 143 2.12 12.53 7.18
CA ILE A 143 2.68 13.90 7.10
C ILE A 143 3.64 14.01 5.91
N GLN A 144 4.49 13.01 5.68
CA GLN A 144 5.40 12.97 4.55
C GLN A 144 4.69 12.95 3.19
N MET A 145 3.44 12.47 3.09
CA MET A 145 2.69 12.50 1.82
C MET A 145 2.46 13.92 1.29
N PHE A 146 2.56 14.94 2.15
CA PHE A 146 2.42 16.36 1.78
C PHE A 146 3.76 17.06 1.47
N GLN A 147 4.86 16.30 1.45
CA GLN A 147 6.18 16.80 1.10
C GLN A 147 6.58 16.35 -0.31
N PRO A 148 7.33 17.16 -1.08
CA PRO A 148 7.84 16.75 -2.38
C PRO A 148 8.77 15.53 -2.27
N HIS A 149 8.43 14.46 -2.98
CA HIS A 149 9.27 13.27 -3.13
C HIS A 149 9.70 13.17 -4.60
N PRO A 150 10.94 13.54 -4.95
CA PRO A 150 11.38 13.50 -6.34
C PRO A 150 11.35 12.05 -6.85
N THR A 151 10.53 11.80 -7.87
CA THR A 151 10.39 10.46 -8.49
C THR A 151 11.59 10.08 -9.36
N VAL A 152 12.45 11.06 -9.67
CA VAL A 152 13.74 10.87 -10.33
C VAL A 152 14.76 11.70 -9.57
N PRO A 153 15.73 11.09 -8.86
CA PRO A 153 16.80 11.86 -8.23
C PRO A 153 17.63 12.54 -9.32
N PHE A 154 17.79 13.86 -9.22
CA PHE A 154 18.69 14.59 -10.11
C PHE A 154 20.12 14.14 -9.80
N SER A 155 20.67 13.31 -10.67
CA SER A 155 22.03 12.77 -10.52
C SER A 155 23.12 13.69 -11.09
N GLY A 156 22.74 14.85 -11.66
CA GLY A 156 23.64 15.72 -12.41
C GLY A 156 24.15 15.14 -13.74
N ALA A 157 23.87 13.88 -14.03
CA ALA A 157 24.24 13.24 -15.27
C ALA A 157 23.33 13.71 -16.41
N GLN A 158 23.94 14.17 -17.51
CA GLN A 158 23.20 14.39 -18.75
C GLN A 158 22.78 13.04 -19.33
N LEU A 159 21.47 12.76 -19.32
CA LEU A 159 20.91 11.62 -20.02
C LEU A 159 21.04 11.83 -21.54
N PRO A 160 21.38 10.77 -22.31
CA PRO A 160 21.46 10.85 -23.76
C PRO A 160 20.09 11.22 -24.34
N LEU A 161 20.07 12.12 -25.31
CA LEU A 161 18.86 12.48 -26.03
C LEU A 161 18.50 11.35 -26.98
N ILE A 162 17.25 10.89 -26.91
CA ILE A 162 16.69 9.90 -27.84
C ILE A 162 16.10 10.68 -29.02
N PRO A 163 16.57 10.47 -30.27
CA PRO A 163 15.98 11.10 -31.44
C PRO A 163 14.50 10.73 -31.58
N VAL A 164 13.66 11.71 -31.95
CA VAL A 164 12.25 11.46 -32.19
C VAL A 164 12.05 10.65 -33.48
N ASP A 165 11.07 9.74 -33.45
CA ASP A 165 10.63 9.00 -34.62
C ASP A 165 9.70 9.89 -35.47
N LYS A 166 10.25 10.52 -36.51
CA LYS A 166 9.51 11.45 -37.38
C LYS A 166 8.30 10.81 -38.07
N ALA A 167 8.30 9.49 -38.26
CA ALA A 167 7.14 8.80 -38.84
C ALA A 167 5.92 8.78 -37.91
N LYS A 168 6.14 9.01 -36.60
CA LYS A 168 5.08 9.04 -35.57
C LYS A 168 4.74 10.46 -35.13
N GLN A 169 5.16 11.47 -35.88
CA GLN A 169 4.90 12.86 -35.55
C GLN A 169 3.40 13.13 -35.40
N GLN A 170 3.00 13.57 -34.21
CA GLN A 170 1.63 14.02 -33.96
C GLN A 170 1.33 15.31 -34.71
N LYS A 171 0.16 15.33 -35.34
CA LYS A 171 -0.45 16.54 -35.96
C LYS A 171 -1.69 16.98 -35.19
N ASP A 172 -2.49 16.01 -34.76
CA ASP A 172 -3.70 16.20 -33.96
C ASP A 172 -3.58 15.54 -32.59
N TRP A 173 -4.49 15.90 -31.68
CA TRP A 173 -4.51 15.39 -30.30
C TRP A 173 -5.82 14.67 -30.00
N ASP A 174 -5.95 13.44 -30.49
CA ASP A 174 -7.20 12.67 -30.42
C ASP A 174 -7.39 11.94 -29.07
N ASN A 175 -6.30 11.64 -28.36
CA ASN A 175 -6.35 10.91 -27.10
C ASN A 175 -5.81 11.79 -25.97
N TYR A 176 -6.45 11.75 -24.79
CA TYR A 176 -6.02 12.53 -23.62
C TYR A 176 -4.52 12.39 -23.29
N GLY A 177 -3.94 11.21 -23.45
CA GLY A 177 -2.51 10.95 -23.25
C GLY A 177 -1.70 10.79 -24.54
N ASN A 178 -2.07 11.50 -25.61
CA ASN A 178 -1.54 11.41 -26.98
C ASN A 178 -1.86 10.09 -27.71
N THR A 179 -1.45 8.95 -27.15
CA THR A 179 -1.70 7.62 -27.75
C THR A 179 -2.87 6.92 -27.06
N PRO A 180 -3.45 5.87 -27.67
CA PRO A 180 -4.47 5.05 -27.00
C PRO A 180 -3.99 4.43 -25.67
N GLY A 181 -2.68 4.18 -25.53
CA GLY A 181 -2.06 3.71 -24.29
C GLY A 181 -1.69 4.83 -23.30
N GLY A 182 -1.95 6.09 -23.63
CA GLY A 182 -1.68 7.23 -22.74
C GLY A 182 -0.20 7.51 -22.49
N SER A 183 0.65 7.36 -23.52
CA SER A 183 2.11 7.53 -23.40
C SER A 183 2.55 8.89 -22.85
N ARG A 184 1.79 9.97 -23.12
CA ARG A 184 2.15 11.36 -22.77
C ARG A 184 3.48 11.84 -23.37
N PHE A 185 3.98 11.16 -24.41
CA PHE A 185 5.17 11.55 -25.17
C PHE A 185 4.75 11.91 -26.60
N VAL A 186 5.29 13.00 -27.15
CA VAL A 186 5.11 13.41 -28.55
C VAL A 186 6.38 13.15 -29.35
N ALA A 187 6.24 12.79 -30.63
CA ALA A 187 7.36 12.73 -31.55
C ALA A 187 7.59 14.10 -32.23
N LEU A 188 7.82 15.13 -31.41
CA LEU A 188 8.09 16.51 -31.83
C LEU A 188 9.39 17.00 -31.18
N ASP A 189 10.26 17.61 -31.97
CA ASP A 189 11.60 18.09 -31.57
C ASP A 189 11.82 19.58 -31.86
N GLN A 190 10.76 20.33 -32.20
CA GLN A 190 10.85 21.76 -32.48
C GLN A 190 11.23 22.60 -31.25
N ILE A 191 10.79 22.19 -30.06
CA ILE A 191 11.13 22.82 -28.78
C ILE A 191 12.10 21.90 -28.04
N THR A 192 13.29 22.40 -27.74
CA THR A 192 14.40 21.67 -27.13
C THR A 192 14.87 22.38 -25.85
N ARG A 193 15.80 21.74 -25.13
CA ARG A 193 16.44 22.34 -23.94
C ARG A 193 17.19 23.64 -24.25
N ASP A 194 17.60 23.82 -25.51
CA ASP A 194 18.43 24.96 -25.94
C ASP A 194 17.58 26.20 -26.28
N ASN A 195 16.36 26.00 -26.80
CA ASN A 195 15.48 27.07 -27.27
C ASN A 195 14.23 27.31 -26.39
N VAL A 196 13.96 26.47 -25.37
CA VAL A 196 12.79 26.62 -24.48
C VAL A 196 12.71 28.01 -23.82
N LYS A 197 13.86 28.66 -23.61
CA LYS A 197 13.98 30.02 -23.07
C LYS A 197 13.37 31.11 -23.97
N GLU A 198 13.11 30.79 -25.24
CA GLU A 198 12.59 31.73 -26.24
C GLU A 198 11.06 31.69 -26.36
N LEU A 199 10.39 30.79 -25.64
CA LEU A 199 8.94 30.62 -25.69
C LEU A 199 8.20 31.87 -25.21
N LYS A 200 7.21 32.28 -25.99
CA LYS A 200 6.28 33.38 -25.68
C LYS A 200 4.85 32.90 -25.83
N VAL A 201 3.94 33.49 -25.05
CA VAL A 201 2.50 33.22 -25.16
C VAL A 201 2.03 33.65 -26.54
N ALA A 202 1.42 32.73 -27.30
CA ALA A 202 0.90 33.01 -28.64
C ALA A 202 -0.53 33.56 -28.59
N TRP A 203 -1.38 33.06 -27.69
CA TRP A 203 -2.78 33.47 -27.53
C TRP A 203 -3.29 33.08 -26.13
N THR A 204 -4.40 33.67 -25.70
CA THR A 204 -5.13 33.35 -24.47
C THR A 204 -6.62 33.27 -24.74
N PHE A 205 -7.35 32.45 -24.00
CA PHE A 205 -8.81 32.31 -24.08
C PHE A 205 -9.42 32.26 -22.68
N HIS A 206 -10.49 33.02 -22.45
CA HIS A 206 -11.21 33.05 -21.16
C HIS A 206 -12.56 32.37 -21.34
N THR A 207 -12.83 31.35 -20.53
CA THR A 207 -14.07 30.56 -20.60
C THR A 207 -15.27 31.20 -19.89
N GLY A 208 -15.07 32.34 -19.21
CA GLY A 208 -16.05 33.02 -18.34
C GLY A 208 -15.46 33.35 -16.98
#